data_AF-A0AAU2RSK9-F1
#
_entry.id   AF-A0AAU2RSK9-F1
#
_cell.length_a   1.000
_cell.length_b   1.000
_cell.length_c   1.000
_cell.angle_alpha   90.00
_cell.angle_beta   90.00
_cell.angle_gamma   90.00
#
_symmetry.space_group_name_H-M   'P 1'
#
loop_
_entity.id
_entity.type
_entity.pdbx_description
1 polymer ?
#
loop_
_entity_poly.entity_id
_entity_poly.type
_entity_poly.pdbx_seq_one_letter_code
_entity_poly.pdbx_strand_id
1 'polypeptide(L)' 'MSESERPSATEPRFRVRARHTADTVTVYQAYRPEIGGPAARHGRFPAAWKRDRMTWVIKPRSQTSAAM' A
#
# COMPACT_ATOMS: atom_id res chain seq x y z
N MET A 1 15.19 16.07 21.15
CA MET A 1 15.92 15.37 20.08
C MET A 1 15.09 14.15 19.73
N SER A 2 14.32 14.22 18.64
CA SER A 2 13.42 13.12 18.28
C SER A 2 14.22 12.07 17.52
N GLU A 3 14.51 10.98 18.21
CA GLU A 3 15.10 9.75 17.69
C GLU A 3 14.27 9.30 16.48
N SER A 4 14.66 9.71 15.28
CA SER A 4 14.05 9.19 14.05
C SER A 4 14.49 7.74 13.94
N GLU A 5 13.59 6.85 14.35
CA GLU A 5 13.73 5.40 14.41
C GLU A 5 14.51 4.87 13.20
N ARG A 6 15.76 4.47 13.45
CA ARG A 6 16.63 3.89 12.43
C ARG A 6 16.00 2.57 11.99
N PRO A 7 15.79 2.32 10.68
CA PRO A 7 15.25 1.03 10.25
C PRO A 7 16.23 -0.07 10.64
N SER A 8 15.80 -0.99 11.52
CA SER A 8 16.58 -2.17 11.88
C SER A 8 16.68 -3.11 10.68
N ALA A 9 17.76 -3.90 10.59
CA ALA A 9 18.06 -4.78 9.46
C ALA A 9 16.99 -5.86 9.15
N THR A 10 15.91 -5.94 9.93
CA THR A 10 14.77 -6.87 9.78
C THR A 10 13.55 -6.22 9.11
N GLU A 11 13.66 -5.00 8.57
CA GLU A 11 12.52 -4.32 7.97
C GLU A 11 12.20 -4.86 6.55
N PRO A 12 10.95 -5.30 6.24
CA PRO A 12 10.61 -5.81 4.91
C PRO A 12 10.75 -4.75 3.81
N ARG A 13 11.38 -5.13 2.68
CA ARG A 13 11.58 -4.26 1.50
C ARG A 13 10.28 -3.66 0.94
N PHE A 14 9.18 -4.41 1.02
CA PHE A 14 7.88 -3.99 0.53
C PHE A 14 6.88 -3.93 1.67
N ARG A 15 6.19 -2.79 1.79
CA ARG A 15 5.14 -2.56 2.79
C ARG A 15 3.87 -2.12 2.13
N VAL A 16 2.76 -2.68 2.59
CA VAL A 16 1.42 -2.25 2.23
C VAL A 16 0.94 -1.26 3.29
N ARG A 17 0.40 -0.12 2.85
CA ARG A 17 -0.27 0.81 3.77
C ARG A 17 -1.58 0.20 4.24
N ALA A 18 -1.73 0.09 5.54
CA ALA A 18 -2.94 -0.40 6.16
C ALA A 18 -3.28 0.41 7.43
N ARG A 19 -4.57 0.49 7.75
CA ARG A 19 -5.07 0.89 9.06
C ARG A 19 -5.33 -0.38 9.86
N HIS A 20 -4.70 -0.50 11.02
CA HIS A 20 -4.87 -1.63 11.92
C HIS A 20 -5.77 -1.24 13.09
N THR A 21 -6.65 -2.14 13.51
CA THR A 21 -7.41 -2.09 14.77
C THR A 21 -7.18 -3.41 15.52
N ALA A 22 -7.77 -3.59 16.70
CA ALA A 22 -7.63 -4.85 17.43
C ALA A 22 -8.08 -6.06 16.58
N ASP A 23 -9.13 -5.90 15.78
CA ASP A 23 -9.80 -7.02 15.12
C ASP A 23 -9.76 -6.95 13.59
N THR A 24 -9.32 -5.82 13.01
CA THR A 24 -9.35 -5.61 11.55
C THR A 24 -8.10 -4.95 11.00
N VAL A 25 -7.74 -5.36 9.77
CA VAL A 25 -6.69 -4.76 8.97
C VAL A 25 -7.31 -4.22 7.68
N THR A 26 -7.37 -2.90 7.55
CA THR A 26 -7.87 -2.23 6.35
C THR A 26 -6.70 -1.87 5.44
N VAL A 27 -6.60 -2.53 4.30
CA VAL A 27 -5.56 -2.30 3.28
C VAL A 27 -6.05 -1.36 2.19
N TYR A 28 -5.17 -0.50 1.68
CA TYR A 28 -5.49 0.39 0.57
C TYR A 28 -4.85 -0.13 -0.73
N GLN A 29 -5.69 -0.32 -1.76
CA GLN A 29 -5.28 -0.74 -3.10
C GLN A 29 -5.44 0.43 -4.07
N ALA A 30 -4.42 0.67 -4.91
CA ALA A 30 -4.52 1.62 -6.01
C ALA A 30 -4.97 0.88 -7.27
N TYR A 31 -5.97 1.43 -7.92
CA TYR A 31 -6.46 0.94 -9.20
C TYR A 31 -6.12 1.94 -10.31
N ARG A 32 -5.93 1.44 -11.53
CA ARG A 32 -5.81 2.29 -12.73
C ARG A 32 -7.06 3.15 -12.90
N PRO A 33 -6.99 4.33 -13.57
CA PRO A 33 -8.14 5.21 -13.75
C PRO A 33 -9.37 4.50 -14.35
N GLU A 34 -9.15 3.56 -15.28
CA GLU A 34 -10.20 2.75 -15.92
C GLU A 34 -10.98 1.83 -14.95
N ILE A 35 -10.45 1.58 -13.76
CA ILE A 35 -11.09 0.79 -12.70
C ILE A 35 -11.55 1.70 -11.56
N GLY A 36 -10.65 2.54 -11.04
CA GLY A 36 -10.90 3.35 -9.85
C GLY A 36 -12.03 4.36 -10.03
N GLY A 37 -12.06 5.08 -11.15
CA GLY A 37 -13.11 6.06 -11.45
C GLY A 37 -14.51 5.42 -11.52
N PRO A 38 -14.72 4.41 -12.37
CA PRO A 38 -16.00 3.70 -12.45
C PRO A 38 -16.40 3.04 -11.13
N ALA A 39 -15.46 2.43 -10.40
CA ALA A 39 -15.74 1.80 -9.11
C ALA A 39 -16.23 2.81 -8.07
N ALA A 40 -15.59 3.98 -7.97
CA ALA A 40 -16.01 5.03 -7.05
C ALA A 40 -17.39 5.62 -7.43
N ARG A 41 -17.67 5.77 -8.72
CA ARG A 41 -18.92 6.36 -9.21
C ARG A 41 -20.12 5.41 -9.08
N HIS A 42 -19.93 4.13 -9.35
CA HIS A 42 -21.01 3.15 -9.46
C HIS A 42 -21.07 2.15 -8.30
N GLY A 43 -20.10 2.19 -7.36
CA GLY A 43 -20.01 1.24 -6.26
C GLY A 43 -19.72 -0.19 -6.72
N ARG A 44 -19.27 -0.39 -7.97
CA ARG A 44 -19.04 -1.71 -8.56
C ARG A 44 -17.80 -1.70 -9.45
N PHE A 45 -17.02 -2.78 -9.38
CA PHE A 45 -15.87 -2.95 -10.26
C PHE A 45 -16.30 -3.22 -11.72
N PRO A 46 -15.67 -2.56 -12.70
CA PRO A 46 -15.92 -2.80 -14.12
C PRO A 46 -15.29 -4.12 -14.59
N ALA A 47 -15.63 -4.58 -15.80
CA ALA A 47 -15.10 -5.84 -16.36
C ALA A 47 -13.56 -5.87 -16.52
N ALA A 48 -12.92 -4.70 -16.56
CA ALA A 48 -11.45 -4.57 -16.57
C ALA A 48 -10.81 -5.01 -15.24
N TRP A 49 -11.56 -5.00 -14.13
CA TRP A 49 -11.08 -5.49 -12.84
C TRP A 49 -11.05 -7.01 -12.82
N LYS A 50 -9.97 -7.56 -12.27
CA LYS A 50 -9.88 -8.99 -11.99
C LYS A 50 -9.31 -9.23 -10.58
N ARG A 51 -9.90 -10.21 -9.88
CA ARG A 51 -9.53 -10.55 -8.50
C ARG A 51 -8.12 -11.16 -8.38
N ASP A 52 -7.63 -11.80 -9.43
CA ASP A 52 -6.28 -12.37 -9.53
C ASP A 52 -5.19 -11.31 -9.71
N ARG A 53 -5.54 -10.09 -10.15
CA ARG A 53 -4.59 -8.98 -10.40
C ARG A 53 -4.57 -7.92 -9.29
N MET A 54 -4.42 -8.38 -8.05
CA MET A 54 -4.35 -7.53 -6.86
C MET A 54 -3.03 -6.73 -6.82
N THR A 55 -3.04 -5.43 -7.14
CA THR A 55 -1.83 -4.57 -7.14
C THR A 55 -1.78 -3.66 -5.91
N TRP A 56 -0.91 -3.95 -4.94
CA TRP A 56 -0.87 -3.23 -3.66
C TRP A 56 -0.24 -1.84 -3.75
N VAL A 57 -0.70 -0.90 -2.90
CA VAL A 57 -0.01 0.39 -2.72
C VAL A 57 1.26 0.14 -1.92
N ILE A 58 2.34 -0.10 -2.63
CA ILE A 58 3.69 -0.14 -2.08
C ILE A 58 4.25 1.27 -2.22
N LYS A 59 4.37 2.01 -1.12
CA LYS A 59 5.12 3.26 -1.13
C LYS A 59 6.56 2.96 -0.73
N PRO A 60 7.55 3.10 -1.63
CA PRO A 60 8.95 3.03 -1.24
C PRO A 60 9.21 4.13 -0.21
N ARG A 61 9.85 3.78 0.91
CA ARG A 61 10.51 4.81 1.72
C ARG A 61 11.82 5.14 1.00
N SER A 62 12.20 6.41 1.00
CA SER A 62 13.58 6.78 0.70
C SER A 62 14.44 6.13 1.79
N GLN A 63 15.07 5.00 1.47
CA GLN A 63 16.06 4.39 2.34
C GLN A 63 17.29 5.29 2.26
N THR A 64 17.55 6.10 3.28
CA THR A 64 18.87 6.70 3.41
C THR A 64 19.83 5.53 3.60
N SER A 65 20.54 5.17 2.53
CA SER A 65 21.60 4.18 2.61
C SER A 65 22.67 4.78 3.50
N ALA A 66 22.78 4.29 4.73
CA ALA A 66 23.98 4.51 5.53
C ALA A 66 25.07 3.64 4.88
N ALA A 67 25.74 4.20 3.86
CA ALA A 67 26.96 3.63 3.33
C ALA A 67 28.04 3.77 4.41
N MET A 68 28.63 2.64 4.78
CA MET A 68 29.96 2.56 5.40
C MET A 68 31.01 3.04 4.40
#